data_AF-C3NIA1-F1
#
_entry.id   AF-C3NIA1-F1
#
_cell.length_a   1.000
_cell.length_b   1.000
_cell.length_c   1.000
_cell.angle_alpha   90.00
_cell.angle_beta   90.00
_cell.angle_gamma   90.00
#
_symmetry.space_group_name_H-M   'P 1'
#
loop_
_entity.id
_entity.type
_entity.pdbx_description
1 polymer ?
#
loop_
_entity_poly.entity_id
_entity_poly.type
_entity_poly.pdbx_seq_one_letter_code
_entity_poly.pdbx_strand_id
1 'polypeptide(L)'
;MRLSLFSVLATFLLSAYAMYSITFVVEGISKVFQVSISTVVFAITLSWIGGAIGGFIFGIIADKVGRKKALLLSIFLYSFPTIGVLYN
;
A
#
# COMPACT_ATOMS: atom_id res chain seq x y z
N MET A 1 -5.08 25.59 13.58
CA MET A 1 -4.16 25.55 12.43
C MET A 1 -2.77 24.99 12.78
N ARG A 2 -2.14 25.38 13.90
CA ARG A 2 -0.78 24.91 14.27
C ARG A 2 -0.73 23.43 14.70
N LEU A 3 -1.73 22.93 15.44
CA LEU A 3 -1.79 21.50 15.81
C LEU A 3 -2.18 20.57 14.64
N SER A 4 -3.08 21.00 13.75
CA SER A 4 -3.50 20.18 12.60
C SER A 4 -2.35 19.89 11.63
N LEU A 5 -1.46 20.87 11.42
CA LEU A 5 -0.25 20.67 10.61
C LEU A 5 0.70 19.66 11.26
N PHE A 6 0.88 19.73 12.58
CA PHE A 6 1.73 18.79 13.30
C PHE A 6 1.20 17.35 13.20
N SER A 7 -0.12 17.16 13.35
CA SER A 7 -0.75 15.85 13.19
C SER A 7 -0.56 15.28 11.78
N VAL A 8 -0.77 16.10 10.74
CA VAL A 8 -0.58 15.67 9.33
C VAL A 8 0.88 15.29 9.06
N LEU A 9 1.82 16.10 9.52
CA LEU A 9 3.25 15.81 9.36
C LEU A 9 3.67 14.54 10.10
N ALA A 10 3.20 14.35 11.35
CA ALA A 10 3.48 13.15 12.12
C ALA A 10 2.92 11.90 11.43
N THR A 11 1.67 11.94 10.93
CA THR A 11 1.09 10.82 10.16
C THR A 11 1.90 10.55 8.90
N PHE A 12 2.29 11.60 8.16
CA PHE A 12 3.08 11.45 6.94
C PHE A 12 4.44 10.78 7.20
N LEU A 13 5.17 11.22 8.24
CA LEU A 13 6.45 10.63 8.64
C LEU A 13 6.28 9.17 9.07
N LEU A 14 5.23 8.86 9.82
CA LEU A 14 4.94 7.48 10.26
C LEU A 14 4.62 6.57 9.07
N SER A 15 3.84 7.05 8.10
CA SER A 15 3.57 6.32 6.86
C SER A 15 4.83 6.10 6.03
N ALA A 16 5.72 7.10 5.94
CA ALA A 16 7.00 6.96 5.24
C ALA A 16 7.89 5.89 5.90
N TYR A 17 7.99 5.90 7.23
CA TYR A 17 8.73 4.87 7.98
C TYR A 17 8.24 3.44 7.66
N ALA A 18 6.92 3.23 7.65
CA ALA A 18 6.34 1.92 7.33
C ALA A 18 6.63 1.46 5.89
N MET A 19 6.72 2.40 4.94
CA MET A 19 7.08 2.09 3.55
C MET A 19 8.56 1.70 3.42
N TYR A 20 9.47 2.44 4.06
CA TYR A 20 10.90 2.19 3.95
C TYR A 20 11.38 0.96 4.74
N SER A 21 10.65 0.58 5.79
CA SER A 21 11.02 -0.58 6.60
C SER A 21 10.97 -1.90 5.82
N ILE A 22 10.16 -1.99 4.76
CA ILE A 22 10.03 -3.16 3.88
C ILE A 22 11.38 -3.53 3.26
N THR A 23 12.24 -2.55 2.97
CA THR A 23 13.58 -2.77 2.40
C THR A 23 14.44 -3.69 3.27
N PHE A 24 14.28 -3.65 4.60
CA PHE A 24 15.03 -4.51 5.53
C PHE A 24 14.58 -5.97 5.51
N VAL A 25 13.41 -6.27 4.95
CA VAL A 25 12.80 -7.61 4.95
C VAL A 25 12.83 -8.24 3.55
N VAL A 26 13.39 -7.56 2.55
CA VAL A 26 13.44 -8.02 1.14
C VAL A 26 14.09 -9.41 1.03
N GLU A 27 15.19 -9.65 1.73
CA GLU A 27 15.84 -10.97 1.75
C GLU A 27 14.95 -12.06 2.36
N GLY A 28 14.19 -11.73 3.42
CA GLY A 28 13.25 -12.66 4.05
C GLY A 28 12.13 -13.05 3.08
N ILE A 29 11.57 -12.08 2.36
CA ILE A 29 10.53 -12.30 1.34
C ILE A 29 11.06 -13.18 0.21
N SER A 30 12.27 -12.90 -0.29
CA SER A 30 12.91 -13.70 -1.35
C SER A 30 13.05 -15.17 -0.96
N LYS A 31 13.41 -15.47 0.29
CA LYS A 31 13.54 -16.84 0.79
C LYS A 31 12.19 -17.56 0.92
N VAL A 32 11.16 -16.89 1.43
CA VAL A 32 9.82 -17.48 1.62
C VAL A 32 9.16 -17.81 0.28
N PHE A 33 9.25 -16.90 -0.68
CA PHE A 33 8.62 -17.08 -2.00
C PHE A 33 9.53 -17.77 -3.03
N GLN A 34 10.77 -18.13 -2.66
CA GLN A 34 11.79 -18.70 -3.55
C GLN A 34 12.00 -17.92 -4.87
N VAL A 35 11.86 -16.60 -4.82
CA VAL A 35 12.03 -15.70 -5.97
C VAL A 35 13.30 -14.88 -5.83
N SER A 36 13.82 -14.38 -6.96
CA SER A 36 15.01 -13.51 -6.95
C SER A 36 14.74 -12.20 -6.19
N ILE A 37 15.78 -11.65 -5.54
CA ILE A 37 15.72 -10.33 -4.87
C ILE A 37 15.26 -9.25 -5.85
N SER A 38 15.73 -9.29 -7.10
CA SER A 38 15.34 -8.36 -8.16
C SER A 38 13.82 -8.37 -8.41
N THR A 39 13.19 -9.55 -8.37
CA THR A 39 11.73 -9.69 -8.51
C THR A 39 11.00 -9.04 -7.33
N VAL A 40 11.48 -9.22 -6.11
CA VAL A 40 10.88 -8.61 -4.90
C VAL A 40 10.98 -7.08 -4.97
N VAL A 41 12.14 -6.54 -5.30
CA VAL A 41 12.35 -5.09 -5.45
C VAL A 41 11.46 -4.53 -6.56
N PHE A 42 11.35 -5.23 -7.68
CA PHE A 42 10.45 -4.83 -8.77
C PHE A 42 8.98 -4.79 -8.30
N ALA A 43 8.53 -5.79 -7.54
CA ALA A 43 7.18 -5.81 -6.98
C ALA A 43 6.94 -4.64 -6.01
N ILE A 44 7.93 -4.29 -5.19
CA ILE A 44 7.86 -3.11 -4.31
C ILE A 44 7.72 -1.84 -5.15
N THR A 45 8.55 -1.64 -6.18
CA THR A 45 8.42 -0.46 -7.07
C THR A 45 7.05 -0.40 -7.75
N LEU A 46 6.54 -1.56 -8.20
CA LEU A 46 5.21 -1.64 -8.80
C LEU A 46 4.10 -1.29 -7.80
N SER A 47 4.28 -1.58 -6.51
CA SER A 47 3.32 -1.21 -5.46
C SER A 47 3.16 0.30 -5.30
N TRP A 48 4.21 1.09 -5.54
CA TRP A 48 4.13 2.56 -5.54
C TRP A 48 3.29 3.06 -6.72
N ILE A 49 3.50 2.49 -7.90
CA ILE A 49 2.71 2.79 -9.10
C ILE A 49 1.25 2.40 -8.85
N GLY A 50 1.01 1.21 -8.31
CA GLY A 50 -0.32 0.74 -7.92
C GLY A 50 -0.98 1.66 -6.88
N GLY A 51 -0.21 2.16 -5.90
CA GLY A 51 -0.68 3.11 -4.90
C GLY A 51 -1.10 4.45 -5.51
N ALA A 52 -0.32 4.99 -6.46
CA ALA A 52 -0.65 6.22 -7.17
C ALA A 52 -1.92 6.07 -8.03
N ILE A 53 -1.99 4.98 -8.81
CA ILE A 53 -3.17 4.65 -9.64
C ILE A 53 -4.40 4.45 -8.76
N GLY A 54 -4.26 3.66 -7.70
CA GLY A 54 -5.31 3.41 -6.72
C GLY A 54 -5.80 4.71 -6.08
N GLY A 55 -4.90 5.53 -5.55
CA GLY A 55 -5.25 6.82 -4.95
C GLY A 55 -6.00 7.74 -5.90
N PHE A 56 -5.59 7.79 -7.17
CA PHE A 56 -6.27 8.58 -8.20
C PHE A 56 -7.69 8.06 -8.49
N ILE A 57 -7.83 6.76 -8.80
CA ILE A 57 -9.12 6.15 -9.14
C ILE A 57 -10.08 6.20 -7.94
N PHE A 58 -9.62 5.77 -6.76
CA PHE A 58 -10.44 5.75 -5.55
C PHE A 58 -10.74 7.14 -5.01
N GLY A 59 -9.88 8.13 -5.25
CA GLY A 59 -10.17 9.53 -4.96
C GLY A 59 -11.38 10.03 -5.74
N ILE A 60 -11.38 9.81 -7.06
CA ILE A 60 -12.52 10.17 -7.93
C ILE A 60 -13.80 9.43 -7.53
N ILE A 61 -13.69 8.13 -7.21
CA ILE A 61 -14.83 7.33 -6.77
C ILE A 61 -15.35 7.83 -5.41
N ALA A 62 -14.46 8.20 -4.48
CA ALA A 62 -14.84 8.72 -3.16
C ALA A 62 -15.62 10.04 -3.26
N ASP A 63 -15.27 10.90 -4.23
CA ASP A 63 -15.98 12.16 -4.47
C ASP A 63 -17.35 11.94 -5.13
N LYS A 64 -17.50 10.93 -6.00
CA LYS A 64 -18.77 10.64 -6.70
C LYS A 64 -19.76 9.77 -5.91
N VAL A 65 -19.26 8.72 -5.26
CA VAL A 65 -20.08 7.66 -4.64
C VAL A 65 -20.10 7.77 -3.10
N GLY A 66 -19.24 8.63 -2.55
CA GLY A 66 -19.08 8.87 -1.12
C GLY A 66 -17.95 8.04 -0.50
N ARG A 67 -17.17 8.69 0.38
CA ARG A 67 -15.94 8.14 1.01
C ARG A 67 -16.11 6.76 1.64
N LYS A 68 -17.25 6.49 2.30
CA LYS A 68 -17.50 5.20 2.98
C LYS A 68 -17.57 4.02 1.99
N LYS A 69 -18.23 4.21 0.85
CA LYS A 69 -18.37 3.16 -0.17
C LYS A 69 -17.05 2.92 -0.91
N ALA A 70 -16.30 3.98 -1.20
CA ALA A 70 -14.97 3.87 -1.79
C ALA A 70 -14.00 3.10 -0.88
N LEU A 71 -14.02 3.37 0.42
CA LEU A 71 -13.23 2.61 1.41
C LEU A 71 -13.59 1.12 1.41
N LEU A 72 -14.89 0.78 1.46
CA LEU A 72 -15.30 -0.63 1.40
C LEU A 72 -14.80 -1.33 0.14
N LEU A 73 -14.90 -0.67 -1.02
CA LEU A 73 -14.45 -1.22 -2.29
C LEU A 73 -12.92 -1.44 -2.33
N SER A 74 -12.14 -0.54 -1.71
CA SER A 74 -10.69 -0.73 -1.57
C SER A 74 -10.33 -1.92 -0.68
N ILE A 75 -11.10 -2.17 0.38
CA ILE A 75 -10.90 -3.35 1.25
C ILE A 75 -11.15 -4.63 0.47
N PHE A 76 -12.25 -4.70 -0.29
CA PHE A 76 -12.54 -5.86 -1.14
C PHE A 76 -11.43 -6.13 -2.17
N LEU A 77 -10.91 -5.08 -2.81
CA LEU A 77 -9.81 -5.22 -3.77
C LEU A 77 -8.52 -5.69 -3.11
N TYR A 78 -8.24 -5.30 -1.88
CA TYR A 78 -7.07 -5.76 -1.12
C TYR A 78 -7.20 -7.21 -0.62
N SER A 79 -8.41 -7.65 -0.29
CA SER A 79 -8.65 -9.01 0.21
C SER A 79 -8.34 -10.10 -0.82
N PHE A 80 -8.65 -9.87 -2.10
CA PHE A 80 -8.48 -10.87 -3.16
C PHE A 80 -7.02 -11.38 -3.32
N PRO A 81 -6.00 -10.52 -3.51
CA PRO A 81 -4.61 -10.97 -3.60
C PRO A 81 -4.09 -11.54 -2.28
N THR A 82 -4.56 -11.03 -1.13
CA THR A 82 -4.18 -11.55 0.19
C THR A 82 -4.58 -13.01 0.34
N ILE A 83 -5.77 -13.38 -0.13
CA ILE A 83 -6.24 -14.77 -0.14
C ILE A 83 -5.38 -15.63 -1.07
N GLY A 84 -5.00 -15.12 -2.24
CA GLY A 84 -4.13 -15.83 -3.17
C GLY A 84 -2.76 -16.20 -2.58
N VAL A 85 -2.21 -15.35 -1.71
CA VAL A 85 -0.96 -15.64 -1.00
C VAL A 85 -1.12 -16.77 0.02
N LEU A 86 -2.30 -16.97 0.61
CA LEU A 86 -2.52 -18.04 1.59
C LEU A 86 -2.59 -19.44 0.97
N TYR A 87 -2.85 -19.53 -0.34
CA TYR A 87 -2.99 -20.80 -1.06
C TYR A 87 -1.72 -21.20 -1.85
N ASN A 88 -0.64 -20.44 -1.70
CA ASN A 88 0.66 -20.68 -2.33
C ASN A 88 1.68 -21.03 -1.25
#